data_AF-A0A454HEK4-F1
#
_entry.id   AF-A0A454HEK4-F1
#
_cell.length_a   1.000
_cell.length_b   1.000
_cell.length_c   1.000
_cell.angle_alpha   90.00
_cell.angle_beta   90.00
_cell.angle_gamma   90.00
#
_symmetry.space_group_name_H-M   'P 1'
#
loop_
_entity.id
_entity.type
_entity.pdbx_description
1 polymer ?
#
loop_
_entity_poly.entity_id
_entity_poly.type
_entity_poly.pdbx_seq_one_letter_code
_entity_poly.pdbx_strand_id
1 'polypeptide(L)'
;MKIIIIFIDLLMATVLFFVGRFFIKSRNTERSVLFLSGDYTGLNTEKICRVTGKRFKTWAMLFCLGGIIDFIKLGAGIIIVSVFFIILLVFHLVDMTINRDKYRV
;
A
#
# COMPACT_ATOMS: atom_id res chain seq x y z
N MET A 1 -8.87 22.77 -10.71
CA MET A 1 -9.40 21.40 -10.54
C MET A 1 -8.55 20.35 -11.26
N LYS A 2 -8.28 20.46 -12.59
CA LYS A 2 -7.43 19.50 -13.34
C LYS A 2 -6.10 19.16 -12.66
N ILE A 3 -5.29 20.18 -12.41
CA ILE A 3 -3.94 20.04 -11.82
C ILE A 3 -4.02 19.50 -10.40
N ILE A 4 -5.06 19.84 -9.64
CA ILE A 4 -5.22 19.42 -8.25
C ILE A 4 -5.47 17.91 -8.17
N ILE A 5 -6.30 17.34 -9.05
CA ILE A 5 -6.60 15.90 -9.06
C ILE A 5 -5.34 15.09 -9.38
N ILE A 6 -4.59 15.49 -10.41
CA ILE A 6 -3.32 14.85 -10.78
C ILE A 6 -2.29 14.98 -9.64
N PHE A 7 -2.25 16.14 -8.97
CA PHE A 7 -1.36 16.34 -7.83
C PHE A 7 -1.71 15.42 -6.66
N ILE A 8 -3.00 15.20 -6.39
CA ILE A 8 -3.46 14.25 -5.36
C ILE A 8 -3.01 12.82 -5.70
N ASP A 9 -3.17 12.37 -6.95
CA ASP A 9 -2.72 11.05 -7.37
C ASP A 9 -1.20 10.88 -7.20
N LEU A 10 -0.43 11.89 -7.61
CA LEU A 10 1.02 11.87 -7.49
C LEU A 10 1.47 11.93 -6.02
N LEU A 11 0.78 12.72 -5.18
CA LEU A 11 1.03 12.80 -3.74
C LEU A 11 0.77 11.43 -3.09
N MET A 12 -0.37 10.80 -3.39
CA MET A 12 -0.72 9.48 -2.88
C MET A 12 0.27 8.40 -3.34
N ALA A 13 0.65 8.41 -4.63
CA ALA A 13 1.69 7.52 -5.15
C ALA A 13 3.01 7.69 -4.38
N THR A 14 3.40 8.94 -4.13
CA THR A 14 4.64 9.27 -3.41
C THR A 14 4.59 8.77 -1.96
N VAL A 15 3.49 9.04 -1.24
CA VAL A 15 3.29 8.55 0.14
C VAL A 15 3.35 7.02 0.18
N LEU A 16 2.58 6.33 -0.67
CA LEU A 16 2.55 4.86 -0.72
C LEU A 16 3.93 4.28 -1.08
N PHE A 17 4.66 4.93 -1.99
CA PHE A 17 6.00 4.51 -2.37
C PHE A 17 6.99 4.62 -1.20
N PHE A 18 6.97 5.74 -0.47
CA PHE A 18 7.83 5.93 0.71
C PHE A 18 7.47 4.98 1.84
N VAL A 19 6.18 4.79 2.13
CA VAL A 19 5.69 3.83 3.11
C VAL A 19 6.12 2.41 2.72
N GLY A 20 5.94 2.02 1.46
CA GLY A 20 6.37 0.72 0.96
C GLY A 20 7.89 0.51 1.09
N ARG A 21 8.69 1.54 0.76
CA ARG A 21 10.14 1.51 0.92
C ARG A 21 10.56 1.41 2.40
N PHE A 22 9.88 2.13 3.29
CA PHE A 22 10.12 2.08 4.72
C PHE A 22 9.92 0.66 5.26
N PHE A 23 8.81 0.00 4.90
CA PHE A 23 8.56 -1.38 5.32
C PHE A 23 9.58 -2.38 4.76
N ILE A 24 10.00 -2.25 3.49
CA ILE A 24 11.01 -3.16 2.90
C ILE A 24 12.39 -2.98 3.55
N LYS A 25 12.77 -1.75 3.88
CA LYS A 25 14.11 -1.42 4.41
C LYS A 25 14.15 -1.33 5.94
N SER A 26 13.03 -1.57 6.63
CA SER A 26 12.97 -1.44 8.08
C SER A 26 13.93 -2.41 8.75
N ARG A 27 14.85 -1.88 9.56
CA ARG A 27 15.71 -2.69 10.44
C ARG A 27 14.98 -3.14 11.71
N ASN A 28 13.85 -2.50 12.02
CA ASN A 28 13.06 -2.72 13.23
C ASN A 28 11.68 -3.23 12.84
N THR A 29 11.66 -4.43 12.26
CA THR A 29 10.46 -5.05 11.67
C THR A 29 9.38 -5.29 12.72
N GLU A 30 9.75 -5.59 13.96
CA GLU A 30 8.80 -5.77 15.06
C GLU A 30 7.99 -4.51 15.35
N ARG A 31 8.65 -3.36 15.49
CA ARG A 31 7.95 -2.09 15.70
C ARG A 31 7.08 -1.73 14.48
N SER A 32 7.59 -1.97 13.27
CA SER A 32 6.82 -1.72 12.04
C SER A 32 5.58 -2.62 11.93
N VAL A 33 5.67 -3.88 12.33
CA VAL A 33 4.52 -4.82 12.33
C VAL A 33 3.57 -4.54 13.49
N LEU A 34 4.07 -4.13 14.65
CA LEU A 34 3.24 -3.68 15.78
C LEU A 34 2.30 -2.54 15.36
N PHE A 35 2.78 -1.59 14.56
CA PHE A 35 1.94 -0.53 13.98
C PHE A 35 0.87 -1.04 12.99
N LEU A 36 1.09 -2.21 12.36
CA LEU A 36 0.18 -2.79 11.36
C LEU A 36 -0.86 -3.73 11.98
N SER A 37 -0.43 -4.67 12.82
CA SER A 37 -1.26 -5.77 13.31
C SER A 37 -1.63 -5.66 14.80
N GLY A 38 -1.02 -4.75 15.56
CA GLY A 38 -1.23 -4.59 17.00
C GLY A 38 -0.67 -5.73 17.86
N ASP A 39 -0.61 -6.95 17.34
CA ASP A 39 0.02 -8.13 17.91
C ASP A 39 0.89 -8.84 16.85
N TYR A 40 2.15 -9.08 17.18
CA TYR A 40 3.14 -9.73 16.32
C TYR A 40 3.73 -11.00 16.93
N THR A 41 3.17 -11.47 18.05
CA THR A 41 3.66 -12.65 18.79
C THR A 41 3.63 -13.89 17.90
N GLY A 42 4.76 -14.58 17.75
CA GLY A 42 4.88 -15.79 16.94
C GLY A 42 4.86 -15.56 15.42
N LEU A 43 4.95 -14.31 14.96
CA LEU A 43 5.00 -13.95 13.55
C LEU A 43 6.41 -13.61 13.07
N ASN A 44 6.71 -14.02 11.83
CA ASN A 44 7.88 -13.60 11.09
C ASN A 44 7.68 -12.15 10.59
N THR A 45 8.11 -11.20 11.44
CA THR A 45 7.90 -9.77 11.21
C THR A 45 8.64 -9.26 9.97
N GLU A 46 9.78 -9.84 9.62
CA GLU A 46 10.53 -9.50 8.40
C GLU A 46 9.74 -9.86 7.14
N LYS A 47 9.16 -11.07 7.09
CA LYS A 47 8.31 -11.52 5.99
C LYS A 47 7.10 -10.61 5.82
N ILE A 48 6.43 -10.24 6.91
CA ILE A 48 5.26 -9.34 6.89
C ILE A 48 5.66 -7.96 6.36
N CYS A 49 6.74 -7.37 6.89
CA CYS A 49 7.25 -6.08 6.44
C CYS A 49 7.59 -6.10 4.94
N ARG A 50 8.25 -7.15 4.45
CA ARG A 50 8.62 -7.29 3.04
C ARG A 50 7.41 -7.46 2.13
N VAL A 51 6.43 -8.27 2.50
CA VAL A 51 5.19 -8.48 1.72
C VAL A 51 4.35 -7.21 1.70
N THR A 52 4.15 -6.58 2.86
CA THR A 52 3.40 -5.34 3.01
C THR A 52 4.03 -4.22 2.20
N GLY A 53 5.34 -4.03 2.34
CA GLY A 53 6.04 -2.98 1.60
C GLY A 53 6.04 -3.20 0.08
N LYS A 54 6.11 -4.46 -0.38
CA LYS A 54 5.93 -4.80 -1.80
C LYS A 54 4.52 -4.43 -2.29
N ARG A 55 3.47 -4.76 -1.52
CA ARG A 55 2.08 -4.41 -1.86
C ARG A 55 1.90 -2.89 -1.97
N PHE A 56 2.38 -2.12 -0.99
CA PHE A 56 2.32 -0.66 -1.03
C PHE A 56 3.07 -0.06 -2.23
N LYS A 57 4.23 -0.60 -2.60
CA LYS A 57 4.95 -0.17 -3.80
C LYS A 57 4.16 -0.47 -5.08
N THR A 58 3.51 -1.62 -5.16
CA THR A 58 2.61 -1.94 -6.30
C THR A 58 1.44 -0.97 -6.36
N TRP A 59 0.82 -0.65 -5.23
CA TRP A 59 -0.29 0.31 -5.18
C TRP A 59 0.15 1.72 -5.59
N ALA A 60 1.35 2.14 -5.19
CA ALA A 60 1.94 3.39 -5.66
C ALA A 60 2.06 3.43 -7.19
N MET A 61 2.46 2.32 -7.83
CA MET A 61 2.52 2.24 -9.29
C MET A 61 1.12 2.38 -9.93
N LEU A 62 0.08 1.83 -9.31
CA LEU A 62 -1.31 1.99 -9.78
C LEU A 62 -1.73 3.46 -9.73
N PHE A 63 -1.41 4.19 -8.66
CA PHE A 63 -1.68 5.63 -8.58
C PHE A 63 -0.90 6.45 -9.61
N CYS A 64 0.35 6.08 -9.93
CA CYS A 64 1.06 6.70 -11.06
C CYS A 64 0.33 6.48 -12.39
N LEU A 65 -0.20 5.26 -12.64
CA LEU A 65 -0.99 4.97 -13.85
C LEU A 65 -2.32 5.74 -13.85
N GLY A 66 -2.97 5.88 -12.70
CA GLY A 66 -4.17 6.72 -12.52
C GLY A 66 -3.92 8.16 -12.92
N GLY A 67 -2.83 8.74 -12.43
CA GLY A 67 -2.42 10.10 -12.80
C GLY A 67 -2.21 10.27 -14.31
N ILE A 68 -1.61 9.28 -14.99
CA ILE A 68 -1.44 9.29 -16.46
C ILE A 68 -2.81 9.24 -17.16
N ILE A 69 -3.75 8.45 -16.67
CA ILE A 69 -5.12 8.41 -17.23
C ILE A 69 -5.80 9.77 -17.04
N ASP A 70 -5.62 10.41 -15.89
CA ASP A 70 -6.20 11.72 -15.59
C ASP A 70 -5.60 12.87 -16.41
N PHE A 71 -4.38 12.71 -16.95
CA PHE A 71 -3.85 13.60 -17.97
C PHE A 71 -4.67 13.55 -19.28
N ILE A 72 -5.18 12.38 -19.66
CA ILE A 72 -5.96 12.18 -20.90
C ILE A 72 -7.44 12.47 -20.66
N LYS A 73 -8.03 11.84 -19.64
CA LYS A 73 -9.45 11.95 -19.27
C LYS A 73 -9.57 12.30 -17.80
N LEU A 74 -9.84 13.56 -17.52
CA LEU A 74 -9.88 14.08 -16.16
C LEU A 74 -10.87 13.33 -15.27
N GLY A 75 -10.39 12.89 -14.12
CA GLY A 75 -11.17 12.29 -13.04
C GLY A 75 -11.47 10.80 -13.24
N ALA A 76 -11.19 10.23 -14.42
CA ALA A 76 -11.40 8.80 -14.65
C ALA A 76 -10.33 7.96 -13.95
N GLY A 77 -9.08 8.41 -13.98
CA GLY A 77 -7.93 7.77 -13.35
C GLY A 77 -8.10 7.64 -11.85
N ILE A 78 -8.33 8.77 -11.15
CA ILE A 78 -8.52 8.78 -9.70
C ILE A 78 -9.69 7.89 -9.25
N ILE A 79 -10.82 7.88 -9.99
CA ILE A 79 -11.98 7.02 -9.65
C ILE A 79 -11.59 5.55 -9.79
N ILE A 80 -11.03 5.16 -10.93
CA ILE A 80 -10.65 3.77 -11.21
C ILE A 80 -9.64 3.28 -10.17
N VAL A 81 -8.58 4.04 -9.94
CA VAL A 81 -7.52 3.65 -9.01
C VAL A 81 -8.01 3.65 -7.57
N SER A 82 -8.87 4.58 -7.17
CA SER A 82 -9.44 4.58 -5.82
C SER A 82 -10.28 3.33 -5.56
N VAL A 83 -11.13 2.91 -6.52
CA VAL A 83 -11.91 1.67 -6.40
C VAL A 83 -11.00 0.45 -6.29
N PHE A 84 -10.01 0.33 -7.17
CA PHE A 84 -9.03 -0.75 -7.11
C PHE A 84 -8.24 -0.74 -5.79
N PHE A 85 -7.84 0.43 -5.32
CA PHE A 85 -7.10 0.59 -4.07
C PHE A 85 -7.93 0.12 -2.87
N ILE A 86 -9.20 0.49 -2.78
CA ILE A 86 -10.09 0.02 -1.70
C ILE A 86 -10.20 -1.50 -1.70
N ILE A 87 -10.40 -2.11 -2.88
CA ILE A 87 -10.48 -3.58 -3.00
C ILE A 87 -9.18 -4.23 -2.55
N LEU A 88 -8.03 -3.73 -3.00
CA LEU A 88 -6.72 -4.25 -2.62
C LEU A 88 -6.42 -4.04 -1.14
N LEU A 89 -6.86 -2.93 -0.56
CA LEU A 89 -6.75 -2.63 0.86
C LEU A 89 -7.56 -3.63 1.69
N VAL A 90 -8.81 -3.91 1.29
CA VAL A 90 -9.64 -4.93 1.95
C VAL A 90 -8.97 -6.30 1.85
N PHE A 91 -8.47 -6.70 0.68
CA PHE A 91 -7.74 -7.96 0.55
C PHE A 91 -6.48 -8.02 1.42
N HIS A 92 -5.75 -6.90 1.54
CA HIS A 92 -4.60 -6.83 2.41
C HIS A 92 -4.98 -7.03 3.89
N LEU A 93 -6.03 -6.35 4.35
CA LEU A 93 -6.53 -6.48 5.72
C LEU A 93 -7.03 -7.90 6.01
N VAL A 94 -7.81 -8.47 5.10
CA VAL A 94 -8.27 -9.87 5.20
C VAL A 94 -7.11 -10.84 5.26
N ASP A 95 -6.08 -10.66 4.43
CA ASP A 95 -4.90 -11.51 4.43
C ASP A 95 -4.07 -11.39 5.72
N MET A 96 -4.00 -10.19 6.32
CA MET A 96 -3.30 -9.98 7.60
C MET A 96 -4.09 -10.53 8.81
N THR A 97 -5.42 -10.54 8.73
CA THR A 97 -6.28 -10.99 9.83
C THR A 97 -6.58 -12.49 9.75
N ILE A 98 -7.05 -12.97 8.59
CA ILE A 98 -7.52 -14.35 8.40
C ILE A 98 -6.37 -15.28 8.05
N ASN A 99 -5.50 -14.88 7.11
CA ASN A 99 -4.36 -15.70 6.69
C ASN A 99 -3.11 -15.45 7.55
N ARG A 100 -3.29 -14.98 8.78
CA ARG A 100 -2.21 -14.63 9.71
C ARG A 100 -1.22 -15.79 9.90
N ASP A 101 -1.71 -17.03 9.90
CA ASP A 101 -0.89 -18.23 10.08
C ASP A 101 0.17 -18.44 8.99
N LYS A 102 -0.05 -17.90 7.77
CA LYS A 102 0.94 -17.90 6.68
C LYS A 102 2.24 -17.18 7.05
N TYR A 103 2.17 -16.32 8.06
CA TYR A 103 3.26 -15.46 8.50
C TYR A 103 3.86 -15.89 9.83
N ARG A 104 3.46 -17.05 10.40
CA ARG A 104 4.14 -17.61 11.58
C ARG A 104 5.57 -18.05 11.26
N VAL A 105 6.40 -18.10 12.30
CA VAL A 105 7.80 -18.56 12.26
C VAL A 105 7.85 -20.08 12.06
#